data_AF-A0A9W4HEA9-F1
#
_entry.id   AF-A0A9W4HEA9-F1
#
_cell.length_a   1.000
_cell.length_b   1.000
_cell.length_c   1.000
_cell.angle_alpha   90.00
_cell.angle_beta   90.00
_cell.angle_gamma   90.00
#
_symmetry.space_group_name_H-M   'P 1'
#
loop_
_entity.id
_entity.type
_entity.pdbx_description
1 polymer ?
#
loop_
_entity_poly.entity_id
_entity_poly.type
_entity_poly.pdbx_seq_one_letter_code
_entity_poly.pdbx_strand_id
1 'polypeptide(L)'
;MTRNSREQPKRYSVEKKLLRQKRDRRKSCLEKKALEYSEMCGADVCLGIRIRQSGKVFIFSADASGFWSFLSSQLVSAGGNGRLQVF
;
A
#
# COMPACT_ATOMS: atom_id res chain seq x y z
N MET A 1 -33.87 -10.21 -34.31
CA MET A 1 -32.45 -9.95 -33.97
C MET A 1 -32.37 -9.44 -32.53
N THR A 2 -32.20 -10.31 -31.54
CA THR A 2 -32.07 -9.90 -30.13
C THR A 2 -30.59 -9.96 -29.72
N ARG A 3 -29.93 -8.81 -29.58
CA ARG A 3 -28.57 -8.73 -29.02
C ARG A 3 -28.63 -9.07 -27.53
N ASN A 4 -27.90 -10.11 -27.14
CA ASN A 4 -27.89 -10.67 -25.80
C ASN A 4 -26.93 -9.87 -24.90
N SER A 5 -27.45 -9.03 -24.01
CA SER A 5 -26.67 -8.05 -23.22
C SER A 5 -26.01 -8.60 -21.94
N ARG A 6 -25.63 -9.89 -21.87
CA ARG A 6 -25.24 -10.56 -20.61
C ARG A 6 -23.72 -10.72 -20.33
N GLU A 7 -22.82 -10.23 -21.18
CA GLU A 7 -21.36 -10.45 -20.99
C GLU A 7 -20.59 -9.35 -20.21
N GLN A 8 -21.19 -8.19 -19.99
CA GLN A 8 -20.50 -7.00 -19.44
C GLN A 8 -20.06 -7.09 -17.94
N PRO A 9 -20.81 -7.71 -17.01
CA PRO A 9 -20.48 -7.63 -15.58
C PRO A 9 -19.19 -8.36 -15.18
N LYS A 10 -18.90 -9.50 -15.83
CA LYS A 10 -17.77 -10.37 -15.44
C LYS A 10 -16.43 -9.78 -15.83
N ARG A 11 -16.29 -9.20 -17.04
CA ARG A 11 -15.03 -8.64 -17.53
C ARG A 11 -14.53 -7.47 -16.67
N TYR A 12 -15.44 -6.55 -16.31
CA TYR A 12 -15.12 -5.41 -15.44
C TYR A 12 -14.63 -5.83 -14.05
N SER A 13 -15.19 -6.91 -13.49
CA SER A 13 -14.78 -7.43 -12.19
C SER A 13 -13.37 -8.05 -12.20
N VAL A 14 -12.98 -8.70 -13.31
CA VAL A 14 -11.65 -9.30 -13.49
C VAL A 14 -10.60 -8.21 -13.63
N GLU A 15 -10.88 -7.17 -14.42
CA GLU A 15 -9.97 -6.03 -14.61
C GLU A 15 -9.66 -5.32 -13.28
N LYS A 16 -10.68 -5.06 -12.45
CA LYS A 16 -10.49 -4.51 -11.10
C LYS A 16 -9.61 -5.39 -10.21
N LYS A 17 -9.78 -6.71 -10.27
CA LYS A 17 -8.95 -7.66 -9.52
C LYS A 17 -7.50 -7.61 -9.98
N LEU A 18 -7.25 -7.59 -11.29
CA LEU A 18 -5.91 -7.50 -11.87
C LEU A 18 -5.23 -6.18 -11.50
N LEU A 19 -5.96 -5.05 -11.55
CA LEU A 19 -5.45 -3.75 -11.11
C LEU A 19 -5.08 -3.74 -9.63
N ARG A 20 -5.92 -4.35 -8.77
CA ARG A 20 -5.63 -4.51 -7.34
C ARG A 20 -4.37 -5.36 -7.13
N GLN A 21 -4.26 -6.50 -7.79
CA GLN A 21 -3.07 -7.36 -7.71
C GLN A 21 -1.79 -6.63 -8.17
N LYS A 22 -1.86 -5.89 -9.28
CA LYS A 22 -0.72 -5.10 -9.77
C LYS A 22 -0.31 -4.02 -8.78
N ARG A 23 -1.30 -3.35 -8.16
CA ARG A 23 -1.06 -2.36 -7.10
C ARG A 23 -0.37 -3.00 -5.89
N ASP A 24 -0.90 -4.11 -5.40
CA ASP A 24 -0.36 -4.81 -4.22
C ASP A 24 1.07 -5.30 -4.48
N ARG A 25 1.34 -5.87 -5.67
CA ARG A 25 2.70 -6.28 -6.08
C ARG A 25 3.67 -5.10 -6.11
N ARG A 26 3.27 -3.97 -6.70
CA ARG A 26 4.12 -2.77 -6.77
C ARG A 26 4.40 -2.18 -5.40
N LYS A 27 3.40 -2.16 -4.51
CA LYS A 27 3.56 -1.74 -3.12
C LYS A 27 4.62 -2.61 -2.42
N SER A 28 4.47 -3.93 -2.49
CA SER A 28 5.41 -4.87 -1.88
C SER A 28 6.83 -4.74 -2.44
N CYS A 29 6.99 -4.55 -3.76
CA CYS A 29 8.30 -4.28 -4.35
C CYS A 29 8.93 -2.99 -3.82
N LEU A 30 8.12 -1.95 -3.57
CA LEU A 30 8.60 -0.68 -3.06
C LEU A 30 9.08 -0.80 -1.61
N GLU A 31 8.32 -1.51 -0.77
CA GLU A 31 8.70 -1.82 0.61
C GLU A 31 10.02 -2.62 0.66
N LYS A 32 10.16 -3.65 -0.19
CA LYS A 32 11.40 -4.42 -0.30
C LYS A 32 12.61 -3.56 -0.67
N LYS A 33 12.47 -2.69 -1.68
CA LYS A 33 13.56 -1.79 -2.08
C LYS A 33 13.94 -0.80 -0.97
N ALA A 34 12.97 -0.33 -0.20
CA ALA A 34 13.23 0.55 0.93
C ALA A 34 14.02 -0.18 2.02
N LEU A 35 13.67 -1.43 2.32
CA LEU A 35 14.42 -2.28 3.25
C LEU A 35 15.83 -2.57 2.74
N GLU A 36 15.97 -3.06 1.51
CA GLU A 36 17.27 -3.36 0.90
C GLU A 36 18.20 -2.13 0.95
N TYR A 37 17.68 -0.95 0.66
CA TYR A 37 18.46 0.29 0.75
C TYR A 37 18.87 0.64 2.19
N SER A 38 17.95 0.47 3.15
CA SER A 38 18.23 0.66 4.58
C SER A 38 19.37 -0.26 5.03
N GLU A 39 19.33 -1.54 4.67
CA GLU A 39 20.37 -2.53 5.01
C GLU A 39 21.71 -2.25 4.31
N MET A 40 21.67 -1.91 3.02
CA MET A 40 22.88 -1.62 2.24
C MET A 40 23.63 -0.38 2.73
N CYS A 41 22.91 0.63 3.22
CA CYS A 41 23.49 1.93 3.57
C CYS A 41 23.48 2.24 5.07
N GLY A 42 22.89 1.39 5.91
CA GLY A 42 22.68 1.67 7.33
C GLY A 42 21.79 2.90 7.55
N ALA A 43 20.81 3.11 6.67
CA ALA A 43 19.95 4.30 6.68
C ALA A 43 18.59 4.00 7.30
N ASP A 44 18.09 4.88 8.16
CA ASP A 44 16.71 4.81 8.65
C ASP A 44 15.76 5.32 7.56
N VAL A 45 14.93 4.43 7.00
CA VAL A 45 14.05 4.74 5.86
C VAL A 45 12.59 4.65 6.27
N CYS A 46 11.77 5.63 5.88
CA CYS A 46 10.32 5.59 6.02
C CYS A 46 9.62 5.82 4.68
N LEU A 47 8.57 5.04 4.43
CA LEU A 47 7.72 5.11 3.24
C LEU A 47 6.26 5.34 3.62
N GLY A 48 5.75 6.51 3.28
CA GLY A 48 4.33 6.88 3.42
C GLY A 48 3.58 6.78 2.09
N ILE A 49 2.48 6.01 2.04
CA ILE A 49 1.66 5.85 0.84
C ILE A 49 0.22 6.25 1.14
N ARG A 50 -0.27 7.32 0.51
CA ARG A 50 -1.69 7.71 0.54
C ARG A 50 -2.41 7.31 -0.74
N ILE A 51 -3.40 6.44 -0.64
CA ILE A 51 -4.32 6.13 -1.75
C ILE A 51 -5.35 7.25 -1.85
N ARG A 52 -5.11 8.20 -2.76
CA ARG A 52 -5.96 9.39 -2.95
C ARG A 52 -7.45 9.07 -3.04
N GLN A 53 -7.81 8.01 -3.77
CA GLN A 53 -9.21 7.64 -3.99
C GLN A 53 -9.92 7.14 -2.73
N SER A 54 -9.21 6.44 -1.84
CA SER A 54 -9.83 5.82 -0.65
C SER A 54 -9.44 6.49 0.65
N GLY A 55 -8.58 7.51 0.62
CA GLY A 55 -7.99 8.12 1.81
C GLY A 55 -6.97 7.24 2.55
N LYS A 56 -7.03 5.91 2.41
CA LYS A 56 -6.15 4.94 3.08
C LYS A 56 -4.68 5.33 3.01
N VAL A 57 -4.05 5.38 4.18
CA VAL A 57 -2.62 5.60 4.35
C VAL A 57 -1.96 4.29 4.76
N PHE A 58 -0.78 4.02 4.21
CA PHE A 58 0.12 2.96 4.63
C PHE A 58 1.45 3.59 5.03
N ILE A 59 2.03 3.09 6.12
CA ILE A 59 3.37 3.44 6.55
C ILE A 59 4.17 2.14 6.57
N PHE A 60 5.37 2.21 6.02
CA PHE A 60 6.42 1.23 6.21
C PHE A 60 7.63 1.96 6.77
N SER A 61 8.28 1.38 7.76
CA SER A 61 9.44 1.95 8.42
C SER A 61 10.50 0.86 8.54
N ALA A 62 11.67 1.12 7.96
CA ALA A 62 12.87 0.30 8.06
C ALA A 62 13.90 1.12 8.84
N ASP A 63 13.77 1.07 10.16
CA ASP A 63 14.62 1.77 11.10
C ASP A 63 14.85 0.87 12.32
N ALA A 64 16.12 0.64 12.65
CA ALA A 64 16.49 -0.15 13.84
C ALA A 64 16.27 0.66 15.13
N SER A 65 16.26 1.99 15.01
CA SER A 65 16.20 2.95 16.12
C SER A 65 14.78 3.25 16.61
N GLY A 66 13.76 2.92 15.83
CA GLY A 66 12.39 3.37 16.11
C GLY A 66 12.18 4.87 15.88
N PHE A 67 13.13 5.57 15.23
CA PHE A 67 13.07 7.01 14.97
C PHE A 67 11.76 7.45 14.31
N TRP A 68 11.19 6.63 13.43
CA TRP A 68 9.96 6.96 12.71
C TRP A 68 8.67 6.60 13.46
N SER A 69 8.75 6.07 14.68
CA SER A 69 7.60 5.62 15.48
C SER A 69 6.56 6.73 15.72
N PHE A 70 6.98 8.00 15.80
CA PHE A 70 6.07 9.12 16.00
C PHE A 70 5.10 9.35 14.82
N LEU A 71 5.49 8.94 13.60
CA LEU A 71 4.65 9.11 12.41
C LEU A 71 3.37 8.27 12.51
N SER A 72 3.48 7.09 13.12
CA SER A 72 2.35 6.20 13.37
C SER A 72 1.31 6.86 14.28
N SER A 73 1.77 7.55 15.34
CA SER A 73 0.88 8.24 16.29
C SER A 73 0.10 9.39 15.67
N GLN A 74 0.71 10.15 14.76
CA GLN A 74 0.03 11.26 14.08
C GLN A 74 -1.01 10.80 13.06
N LEU A 75 -0.77 9.66 12.40
CA LEU A 75 -1.66 9.15 11.36
C LEU A 75 -2.86 8.37 11.93
N VAL A 76 -2.74 7.77 13.12
CA VAL A 76 -3.86 7.14 13.84
C VAL A 76 -4.86 8.19 14.38
N SER A 77 -4.37 9.38 14.76
CA SER A 77 -5.22 10.47 15.26
C SER A 77 -6.16 11.04 14.17
N ALA A 78 -5.84 10.84 12.89
CA ALA A 78 -6.59 11.40 11.74
C ALA A 78 -7.72 10.49 11.19
N GLY A 79 -8.06 9.37 11.85
CA GLY A 79 -9.30 8.63 11.58
C GLY A 79 -9.25 7.60 10.45
N GLY A 80 -8.40 6.56 10.58
CA GLY A 80 -8.37 5.45 9.63
C GLY A 80 -8.23 4.09 10.30
N ASN A 81 -9.20 3.19 10.07
CA ASN A 81 -9.12 1.74 10.29
C ASN A 81 -8.03 1.11 9.38
N GLY A 82 -6.78 1.47 9.59
CA GLY A 82 -5.61 0.96 8.89
C GLY A 82 -4.89 -0.07 9.76
N ARG A 83 -5.02 -1.36 9.41
CA ARG A 83 -4.21 -2.43 9.99
C ARG A 83 -2.74 -2.14 9.68
N LEU A 84 -1.98 -1.78 10.71
CA LEU A 84 -0.53 -1.67 10.68
C LEU A 84 0.06 -3.08 10.51
N GLN A 85 0.90 -3.25 9.50
CA GLN A 85 1.90 -4.33 9.47
C GLN A 85 3.22 -3.65 9.78
N VAL A 86 3.66 -3.81 11.03
CA VAL A 86 5.06 -3.57 11.41
C VAL A 86 5.78 -4.87 11.07
N PHE A 87 6.86 -4.78 10.29
CA PHE A 87 7.78 -5.89 10.01
C PHE A 87 9.10 -5.59 10.71
#